data_AF-A0A913XD48-F1
#
_entry.id   AF-A0A913XD48-F1
#
_cell.length_a   1.000
_cell.length_b   1.000
_cell.length_c   1.000
_cell.angle_alpha   90.00
_cell.angle_beta   90.00
_cell.angle_gamma   90.00
#
_symmetry.space_group_name_H-M   'P 1'
#
loop_
_entity.id
_entity.type
_entity.pdbx_description
1 polymer ?
#
loop_
_entity_poly.entity_id
_entity_poly.type
_entity_poly.pdbx_seq_one_letter_code
_entity_poly.pdbx_strand_id
1 'polypeptide(L)'
;MSGQPRCKLFIKKKGDYLCQRVCMIVALKKLDPVICQIIAEEDKVKIAKENGATVTMWPTLLDTHTYEDGEEIEQHLEAHFPEHSLKSNDEAVKELTENNSPVSDFNKWLRAESPGDAVHAEKLAKFLNKADQILEQNAKKGDFLDGNSLTLPDCILLPKLHHMREVGKIITVDQGDILKGFTNVERYMKKAENGTAFQTTKREIDDRKWIGFKSKTKKSSDIYNALKSRK
;
A
#
# COMPACT_ATOMS: atom_id res chain seq x y z
N MET A 1 21.43 -7.53 -28.65
CA MET A 1 21.88 -6.27 -28.03
C MET A 1 21.35 -6.26 -26.60
N SER A 2 22.18 -6.52 -25.59
CA SER A 2 21.77 -6.37 -24.19
C SER A 2 21.93 -4.89 -23.81
N GLY A 3 20.92 -4.09 -24.11
CA GLY A 3 20.85 -2.69 -23.69
C GLY A 3 20.69 -2.59 -22.16
N GLN A 4 21.27 -1.56 -21.56
CA GLN A 4 21.00 -1.25 -20.16
C GLN A 4 19.49 -0.99 -19.97
N PRO A 5 18.92 -1.35 -18.81
CA PRO A 5 17.52 -1.06 -18.52
C PRO A 5 17.21 0.43 -18.62
N ARG A 6 16.07 0.77 -19.24
CA ARG A 6 15.65 2.17 -19.41
C ARG A 6 15.53 2.88 -18.06
N CYS A 7 14.78 2.30 -17.14
CA CYS A 7 14.63 2.83 -15.79
C CYS A 7 14.99 1.80 -14.72
N LYS A 8 15.33 2.30 -13.52
CA LYS A 8 15.72 1.50 -12.36
C LYS A 8 14.85 1.90 -11.18
N LEU A 9 14.10 0.96 -10.62
CA LEU A 9 13.23 1.17 -9.46
C LEU A 9 13.92 0.65 -8.21
N PHE A 10 14.39 1.57 -7.38
CA PHE A 10 14.97 1.28 -6.08
C PHE A 10 13.86 1.03 -5.07
N ILE A 11 13.91 -0.13 -4.41
CA ILE A 11 12.90 -0.54 -3.42
C ILE A 11 13.53 -0.95 -2.10
N LYS A 12 12.76 -0.77 -1.04
CA LYS A 12 13.08 -1.27 0.29
C LYS A 12 12.82 -2.77 0.40
N LYS A 13 13.67 -3.50 1.13
CA LYS A 13 13.56 -4.95 1.31
C LYS A 13 12.31 -5.35 2.11
N LYS A 14 11.99 -4.62 3.19
CA LYS A 14 10.92 -4.97 4.12
C LYS A 14 9.92 -3.85 4.38
N GLY A 15 8.65 -4.23 4.45
CA GLY A 15 7.58 -3.54 5.17
C GLY A 15 7.12 -2.19 4.63
N ASP A 16 7.46 -1.85 3.39
CA ASP A 16 7.14 -0.55 2.81
C ASP A 16 5.98 -0.66 1.80
N TYR A 17 4.81 -0.17 2.21
CA TYR A 17 3.60 -0.17 1.39
C TYR A 17 3.71 0.78 0.19
N LEU A 18 4.57 1.81 0.25
CA LEU A 18 4.83 2.70 -0.89
C LEU A 18 5.65 1.98 -1.96
N CYS A 19 6.66 1.19 -1.54
CA CYS A 19 7.41 0.35 -2.47
C CYS A 19 6.53 -0.70 -3.15
N GLN A 20 5.63 -1.33 -2.39
CA GLN A 20 4.69 -2.30 -2.96
C GLN A 20 3.74 -1.64 -3.97
N ARG A 21 3.23 -0.43 -3.70
CA ARG A 21 2.40 0.35 -4.66
C ARG A 21 3.09 0.44 -6.02
N VAL A 22 4.33 0.92 -6.05
CA VAL A 22 5.03 1.13 -7.32
C VAL A 22 5.40 -0.21 -7.97
N CYS A 23 5.76 -1.23 -7.19
CA CYS A 23 6.00 -2.56 -7.74
C CYS A 23 4.75 -3.17 -8.41
N MET A 24 3.56 -2.94 -7.84
CA MET A 24 2.30 -3.36 -8.45
C MET A 24 2.07 -2.66 -9.80
N ILE A 25 2.35 -1.36 -9.88
CA ILE A 25 2.25 -0.59 -11.13
C ILE A 25 3.19 -1.19 -12.20
N VAL A 26 4.46 -1.43 -11.87
CA VAL A 26 5.44 -2.06 -12.77
C VAL A 26 4.97 -3.44 -13.25
N ALA A 27 4.44 -4.26 -12.33
CA ALA A 27 3.94 -5.60 -12.65
C ALA A 27 2.69 -5.56 -13.55
N LEU A 28 1.73 -4.68 -13.27
CA LEU A 28 0.49 -4.55 -14.05
C LEU A 28 0.73 -3.95 -15.44
N LYS A 29 1.69 -3.03 -15.55
CA LYS A 29 2.19 -2.52 -16.83
C LYS A 29 3.08 -3.50 -17.59
N LYS A 30 3.40 -4.66 -16.99
CA LYS A 30 4.24 -5.71 -17.58
C LYS A 30 5.61 -5.19 -18.02
N LEU A 31 6.18 -4.25 -17.27
CA LEU A 31 7.50 -3.73 -17.57
C LEU A 31 8.53 -4.80 -17.22
N ASP A 32 9.13 -5.40 -18.24
CA ASP A 32 10.17 -6.40 -18.04
C ASP A 32 11.45 -5.76 -17.46
N PRO A 33 12.42 -6.56 -16.98
CA PRO A 33 13.67 -6.03 -16.43
C PRO A 33 14.55 -5.25 -17.40
N VAL A 34 14.32 -5.34 -18.72
CA VAL A 34 14.98 -4.52 -19.75
C VAL A 34 14.34 -3.14 -19.82
N ILE A 35 13.07 -3.00 -19.44
CA ILE A 35 12.41 -1.71 -19.32
C ILE A 35 12.62 -1.10 -17.93
N CYS A 36 12.23 -1.82 -16.88
CA CYS A 36 12.29 -1.37 -15.50
C CYS A 36 12.99 -2.41 -14.62
N GLN A 37 14.24 -2.13 -14.25
CA GLN A 37 14.99 -3.00 -13.36
C GLN A 37 14.68 -2.68 -11.90
N ILE A 38 14.16 -3.65 -11.15
CA ILE A 38 13.98 -3.51 -9.70
C ILE A 38 15.33 -3.70 -9.01
N ILE A 39 15.77 -2.68 -8.29
CA ILE A 39 17.02 -2.67 -7.53
C ILE A 39 16.73 -2.92 -6.05
N ALA A 40 17.35 -3.97 -5.52
CA ALA A 40 17.24 -4.34 -4.11
C ALA A 40 17.97 -3.34 -3.20
N GLU A 41 17.56 -3.29 -1.93
CA GLU A 41 18.05 -2.32 -0.95
C GLU A 41 19.57 -2.41 -0.74
N GLU A 42 20.12 -3.63 -0.79
CA GLU A 42 21.53 -3.93 -0.60
C GLU A 42 22.41 -3.38 -1.74
N ASP A 43 21.84 -3.32 -2.94
CA ASP A 43 22.55 -2.86 -4.15
C ASP A 43 22.41 -1.36 -4.38
N LYS A 44 21.57 -0.65 -3.59
CA LYS A 44 21.24 0.77 -3.78
C LYS A 44 22.47 1.63 -4.01
N VAL A 45 23.41 1.60 -3.06
CA VAL A 45 24.55 2.54 -3.06
C VAL A 45 25.43 2.33 -4.29
N LYS A 46 25.69 1.07 -4.62
CA LYS A 46 26.50 0.70 -5.78
C LYS A 46 25.83 1.16 -7.07
N ILE A 47 24.58 0.74 -7.29
CA ILE A 47 23.86 1.02 -8.54
C ILE A 47 23.57 2.51 -8.68
N ALA A 48 23.19 3.22 -7.61
CA ALA A 48 22.97 4.66 -7.65
C ALA A 48 24.26 5.40 -8.06
N LYS A 49 25.41 5.05 -7.46
CA LYS A 49 26.70 5.64 -7.80
C LYS A 49 27.12 5.36 -9.24
N GLU A 50 26.94 4.14 -9.73
CA GLU A 50 27.22 3.76 -11.12
C GLU A 50 26.37 4.55 -12.14
N ASN A 51 25.23 5.09 -11.72
CA ASN A 51 24.35 5.90 -12.54
C ASN A 51 24.40 7.40 -12.19
N GLY A 52 25.40 7.85 -11.40
CA GLY A 52 25.55 9.26 -11.05
C GLY A 52 24.40 9.83 -10.21
N ALA A 53 23.63 8.98 -9.55
CA ALA A 53 22.45 9.35 -8.77
C ALA A 53 22.69 9.19 -7.26
N THR A 54 21.89 9.91 -6.47
CA THR A 54 21.75 9.69 -5.03
C THR A 54 20.32 9.30 -4.75
N VAL A 55 20.12 8.21 -3.99
CA VAL A 55 18.79 7.70 -3.63
C VAL A 55 18.61 7.85 -2.13
N THR A 56 17.80 8.83 -1.73
CA THR A 56 17.58 9.19 -0.32
C THR A 56 16.26 8.67 0.24
N MET A 57 15.28 8.50 -0.64
CA MET A 57 13.93 8.05 -0.30
C MET A 57 13.62 6.66 -0.87
N TRP A 58 12.44 6.15 -0.53
CA TRP A 58 11.90 4.90 -1.06
C TRP A 58 10.38 5.03 -1.27
N PRO A 59 9.84 4.46 -2.36
CA PRO A 59 10.57 3.98 -3.55
C PRO A 59 11.23 5.14 -4.31
N THR A 60 12.22 4.84 -5.13
CA THR A 60 12.82 5.83 -6.05
C THR A 60 12.92 5.25 -7.44
N LEU A 61 12.42 5.97 -8.43
CA LEU A 61 12.59 5.63 -9.84
C LEU A 61 13.70 6.50 -10.43
N LEU A 62 14.69 5.86 -11.04
CA LEU A 62 15.71 6.52 -11.84
C LEU A 62 15.44 6.23 -13.33
N ASP A 63 15.11 7.26 -14.10
CA ASP A 63 15.00 7.23 -15.57
C ASP A 63 15.83 8.38 -16.14
N THR A 64 15.25 9.27 -16.95
CA THR A 64 15.88 10.54 -17.38
C THR A 64 16.21 11.45 -16.20
N HIS A 65 15.43 11.35 -15.12
CA HIS A 65 15.61 12.06 -13.86
C HIS A 65 15.29 11.11 -12.70
N THR A 66 15.58 11.55 -11.49
CA THR A 66 15.23 10.83 -10.26
C THR A 66 13.86 11.28 -9.76
N TYR A 67 12.97 10.33 -9.52
CA TYR A 67 11.65 10.53 -8.93
C TYR A 67 11.60 9.83 -7.57
N GLU A 68 11.34 10.58 -6.50
CA GLU A 68 11.33 10.07 -5.12
C GLU A 68 9.92 10.08 -4.50
N ASP A 69 8.95 10.76 -5.11
CA ASP A 69 7.55 10.74 -4.70
C ASP A 69 6.75 9.66 -5.43
N GLY A 70 5.89 8.94 -4.69
CA GLY A 70 5.13 7.82 -5.24
C GLY A 70 4.08 8.23 -6.28
N GLU A 71 3.53 9.44 -6.19
CA GLU A 71 2.60 10.00 -7.18
C GLU A 71 3.35 10.46 -8.44
N GLU A 72 4.49 11.13 -8.29
CA GLU A 72 5.33 11.51 -9.43
C GLU A 72 5.81 10.28 -10.23
N ILE A 73 6.23 9.22 -9.52
CA ILE A 73 6.60 7.94 -10.16
C ILE A 73 5.42 7.36 -10.93
N GLU A 74 4.22 7.36 -10.36
CA GLU A 74 3.01 6.87 -11.01
C GLU A 74 2.69 7.67 -12.28
N GLN A 75 2.68 9.00 -12.18
CA GLN A 75 2.44 9.90 -13.31
C GLN A 75 3.45 9.67 -14.44
N HIS A 76 4.73 9.51 -14.08
CA HIS A 76 5.79 9.19 -15.04
C HIS A 76 5.56 7.87 -15.75
N LEU A 77 5.23 6.81 -15.02
CA LEU A 77 5.00 5.48 -15.59
C LEU A 77 3.72 5.43 -16.45
N GLU A 78 2.66 6.16 -16.08
CA GLU A 78 1.46 6.29 -16.91
C GLU A 78 1.73 7.05 -18.21
N ALA A 79 2.50 8.13 -18.16
CA ALA A 79 2.81 8.94 -19.33
C ALA A 79 3.70 8.21 -20.34
N HIS A 80 4.70 7.47 -19.85
CA HIS A 80 5.70 6.82 -20.72
C HIS A 80 5.33 5.41 -21.16
N PHE A 81 4.34 4.76 -20.52
CA PHE A 81 3.86 3.42 -20.86
C PHE A 81 2.31 3.38 -20.90
N PRO A 82 1.69 3.99 -21.93
CA PRO A 82 0.24 4.19 -21.99
C PRO A 82 -0.55 2.95 -22.44
N GLU A 83 0.10 1.94 -23.04
CA GLU A 83 -0.57 0.74 -23.61
C GLU A 83 -1.34 -0.10 -22.57
N HIS A 84 -1.01 0.09 -21.29
CA HIS A 84 -1.68 -0.50 -20.14
C HIS A 84 -1.98 0.59 -19.12
N SER A 85 -2.84 1.56 -19.49
CA SER A 85 -3.25 2.60 -18.54
C SER A 85 -3.97 1.96 -17.36
N LEU A 86 -3.55 2.36 -16.17
CA LEU A 86 -4.13 1.90 -14.90
C LEU A 86 -5.03 2.96 -14.28
N LYS A 87 -5.30 4.08 -14.99
CA LYS A 87 -6.15 5.16 -14.48
C LYS A 87 -7.57 4.68 -14.22
N SER A 88 -8.12 5.11 -13.10
CA SER A 88 -9.55 4.97 -12.80
C SER A 88 -10.32 6.19 -13.31
N ASN A 89 -11.56 5.98 -13.74
CA ASN A 89 -12.49 7.06 -14.12
C ASN A 89 -13.58 7.29 -13.06
N ASP A 90 -13.57 6.52 -11.96
CA ASP A 90 -14.56 6.62 -10.89
C ASP A 90 -14.08 7.65 -9.84
N GLU A 91 -14.77 8.79 -9.76
CA GLU A 91 -14.40 9.89 -8.87
C GLU A 91 -14.47 9.50 -7.38
N ALA A 92 -15.41 8.62 -6.99
CA ALA A 92 -15.49 8.15 -5.60
C ALA A 92 -14.28 7.29 -5.23
N VAL A 93 -13.79 6.50 -6.20
CA VAL A 93 -12.58 5.69 -6.05
C VAL A 93 -11.34 6.59 -5.95
N LYS A 94 -11.23 7.62 -6.78
CA LYS A 94 -10.12 8.60 -6.71
C LYS A 94 -10.08 9.27 -5.34
N GLU A 95 -11.21 9.82 -4.89
CA GLU A 95 -11.33 10.50 -3.59
C GLU A 95 -11.01 9.59 -2.40
N LEU A 96 -11.27 8.28 -2.50
CA LEU A 96 -10.88 7.32 -1.46
C LEU A 96 -9.35 7.26 -1.30
N THR A 97 -8.62 7.39 -2.41
CA THR A 97 -7.16 7.21 -2.45
C THR A 97 -6.37 8.52 -2.36
N GLU A 98 -6.98 9.63 -2.77
CA GLU A 98 -6.46 10.99 -2.65
C GLU A 98 -6.67 11.54 -1.23
N ASN A 99 -5.72 12.31 -0.71
CA ASN A 99 -5.80 13.04 0.57
C ASN A 99 -6.05 12.22 1.85
N ASN A 100 -6.05 10.88 1.76
CA ASN A 100 -6.24 9.98 2.90
C ASN A 100 -4.97 9.18 3.22
N SER A 101 -4.50 9.28 4.46
CA SER A 101 -3.37 8.50 4.99
C SER A 101 -3.83 7.57 6.12
N PRO A 102 -4.61 6.52 5.81
CA PRO A 102 -5.15 5.61 6.82
C PRO A 102 -4.04 4.90 7.60
N VAL A 103 -2.87 4.69 6.99
CA VAL A 103 -1.69 4.14 7.68
C VAL A 103 -1.14 5.12 8.71
N SER A 104 -1.18 6.43 8.46
CA SER A 104 -0.76 7.45 9.44
C SER A 104 -1.71 7.48 10.64
N ASP A 105 -3.02 7.49 10.38
CA ASP A 105 -4.03 7.41 11.46
C ASP A 105 -3.92 6.09 12.22
N PHE A 106 -3.75 4.95 11.54
CA PHE A 106 -3.49 3.66 12.16
C PHE A 106 -2.23 3.70 13.03
N ASN A 107 -1.10 4.21 12.54
CA ASN A 107 0.14 4.29 13.31
C ASN A 107 0.02 5.21 14.54
N LYS A 108 -0.70 6.32 14.42
CA LYS A 108 -0.97 7.22 15.55
C LYS A 108 -1.90 6.56 16.56
N TRP A 109 -2.94 5.87 16.09
CA TRP A 109 -3.82 5.08 16.92
C TRP A 109 -3.07 3.98 17.70
N LEU A 110 -2.11 3.29 17.07
CA LEU A 110 -1.30 2.28 17.77
C LEU A 110 -0.38 2.84 18.85
N ARG A 111 -0.01 4.12 18.75
CA ARG A 111 0.88 4.82 19.68
C ARG A 111 0.13 5.60 20.75
N ALA A 112 -1.19 5.63 20.66
CA ALA A 112 -2.07 6.27 21.61
C ALA A 112 -1.82 5.76 23.05
N GLU A 113 -1.78 6.69 24.00
CA GLU A 113 -1.62 6.38 25.42
C GLU A 113 -2.89 6.70 26.22
N SER A 114 -3.87 7.40 25.63
CA SER A 114 -5.08 7.86 26.32
C SER A 114 -6.37 7.76 25.48
N PRO A 115 -7.57 7.76 26.09
CA PRO A 115 -8.85 7.70 25.37
C PRO A 115 -9.11 8.89 24.42
N GLY A 116 -8.46 10.05 24.61
CA GLY A 116 -8.53 11.21 23.71
C GLY A 116 -7.95 10.95 22.32
N ASP A 117 -7.19 9.86 22.16
CA ASP A 117 -6.62 9.38 20.90
C ASP A 117 -7.66 8.63 20.03
N ALA A 118 -8.92 8.57 20.45
CA ALA A 118 -10.03 7.98 19.70
C ALA A 118 -10.28 8.66 18.33
N VAL A 119 -9.78 9.89 18.12
CA VAL A 119 -9.91 10.60 16.83
C VAL A 119 -9.25 9.82 15.69
N HIS A 120 -8.08 9.21 15.92
CA HIS A 120 -7.39 8.44 14.88
C HIS A 120 -8.08 7.10 14.61
N ALA A 121 -8.60 6.45 15.65
CA ALA A 121 -9.45 5.27 15.49
C ALA A 121 -10.73 5.60 14.70
N GLU A 122 -11.36 6.75 14.97
CA GLU A 122 -12.55 7.19 14.26
C GLU A 122 -12.28 7.50 12.79
N LYS A 123 -11.18 8.21 12.50
CA LYS A 123 -10.74 8.47 11.11
C LYS A 123 -10.49 7.16 10.36
N LEU A 124 -9.83 6.21 11.01
CA LEU A 124 -9.59 4.89 10.43
C LEU A 124 -10.91 4.12 10.17
N ALA A 125 -11.84 4.13 11.13
CA ALA A 125 -13.15 3.50 10.96
C ALA A 125 -13.96 4.14 9.83
N LYS A 126 -13.98 5.48 9.75
CA LYS A 126 -14.62 6.22 8.66
C LYS A 126 -14.03 5.86 7.30
N PHE A 127 -12.70 5.77 7.23
CA PHE A 127 -12.00 5.35 6.02
C PHE A 127 -12.37 3.91 5.62
N LEU A 128 -12.33 2.95 6.54
CA LEU A 128 -12.64 1.55 6.26
C LEU A 128 -14.12 1.36 5.88
N ASN A 129 -15.04 2.07 6.54
CA ASN A 129 -16.46 2.10 6.15
C ASN A 129 -16.66 2.67 4.75
N LYS A 130 -15.98 3.80 4.41
CA LYS A 130 -16.05 4.38 3.06
C LYS A 130 -15.51 3.40 2.00
N ALA A 131 -14.37 2.75 2.28
CA ALA A 131 -13.81 1.74 1.40
C ALA A 131 -14.77 0.55 1.20
N ASP A 132 -15.37 0.06 2.29
CA ASP A 132 -16.33 -1.06 2.25
C ASP A 132 -17.58 -0.71 1.43
N GLN A 133 -18.13 0.50 1.62
CA GLN A 133 -19.28 1.01 0.86
C GLN A 133 -18.98 1.16 -0.63
N ILE A 134 -17.81 1.72 -0.99
CA ILE A 134 -17.40 1.84 -2.40
C ILE A 134 -17.27 0.44 -3.04
N LEU A 135 -16.66 -0.51 -2.34
CA LEU A 135 -16.52 -1.89 -2.82
C LEU A 135 -17.87 -2.61 -2.92
N GLU A 136 -18.83 -2.32 -2.04
CA GLU A 136 -20.20 -2.81 -2.13
C GLU A 136 -20.91 -2.26 -3.36
N GLN A 137 -20.86 -0.95 -3.57
CA GLN A 137 -21.47 -0.26 -4.72
C GLN A 137 -20.88 -0.76 -6.04
N ASN A 138 -19.58 -0.99 -6.08
CA ASN A 138 -18.86 -1.47 -7.26
C ASN A 138 -18.85 -3.00 -7.41
N ALA A 139 -19.47 -3.76 -6.49
CA ALA A 139 -19.50 -5.23 -6.54
C ALA A 139 -20.14 -5.78 -7.82
N LYS A 140 -21.04 -5.02 -8.46
CA LYS A 140 -21.64 -5.38 -9.76
C LYS A 140 -20.70 -5.14 -10.95
N LYS A 141 -19.72 -4.25 -10.81
CA LYS A 141 -18.72 -3.92 -11.84
C LYS A 141 -17.56 -4.92 -11.83
N GLY A 142 -17.24 -5.48 -10.66
CA GLY A 142 -16.22 -6.51 -10.51
C GLY A 142 -15.69 -6.65 -9.10
N ASP A 143 -14.53 -7.30 -8.98
CA ASP A 143 -13.93 -7.65 -7.69
C ASP A 143 -13.00 -6.57 -7.09
N PHE A 144 -12.63 -5.54 -7.86
CA PHE A 144 -11.70 -4.48 -7.47
C PHE A 144 -12.37 -3.10 -7.49
N LEU A 145 -11.66 -2.04 -7.07
CA LEU A 145 -12.25 -0.73 -6.83
C LEU A 145 -12.96 -0.15 -8.06
N ASP A 146 -12.42 -0.36 -9.26
CA ASP A 146 -12.99 0.13 -10.53
C ASP A 146 -13.29 -1.02 -11.52
N GLY A 147 -13.76 -2.16 -11.00
CA GLY A 147 -14.25 -3.29 -11.81
C GLY A 147 -13.41 -4.56 -11.70
N ASN A 148 -13.19 -5.26 -12.82
CA ASN A 148 -12.58 -6.61 -12.81
C ASN A 148 -11.05 -6.62 -12.89
N SER A 149 -10.42 -5.47 -13.13
CA SER A 149 -8.96 -5.34 -13.23
C SER A 149 -8.44 -4.37 -12.19
N LEU A 150 -7.20 -4.59 -11.75
CA LEU A 150 -6.51 -3.67 -10.84
C LEU A 150 -6.13 -2.37 -11.57
N THR A 151 -6.32 -1.25 -10.88
CA THR A 151 -6.05 0.13 -11.30
C THR A 151 -5.08 0.81 -10.32
N LEU A 152 -4.71 2.06 -10.57
CA LEU A 152 -3.84 2.87 -9.69
C LEU A 152 -4.42 3.00 -8.28
N PRO A 153 -5.74 3.27 -8.10
CA PRO A 153 -6.36 3.22 -6.78
C PRO A 153 -6.15 1.90 -6.04
N ASP A 154 -6.20 0.76 -6.73
CA ASP A 154 -5.95 -0.53 -6.10
C ASP A 154 -4.48 -0.68 -5.68
N CYS A 155 -3.55 -0.20 -6.51
CA CYS A 155 -2.11 -0.13 -6.19
C CYS A 155 -1.83 0.76 -4.98
N ILE A 156 -2.67 1.76 -4.70
CA ILE A 156 -2.58 2.61 -3.50
C ILE A 156 -3.17 1.91 -2.28
N LEU A 157 -4.39 1.35 -2.42
CA LEU A 157 -5.18 0.87 -1.29
C LEU A 157 -4.69 -0.48 -0.76
N LEU A 158 -4.43 -1.45 -1.65
CA LEU A 158 -4.08 -2.82 -1.25
C LEU A 158 -2.83 -2.88 -0.37
N PRO A 159 -1.71 -2.20 -0.71
CA PRO A 159 -0.54 -2.19 0.16
C PRO A 159 -0.81 -1.59 1.55
N LYS A 160 -1.61 -0.53 1.62
CA LYS A 160 -1.99 0.12 2.89
C LYS A 160 -2.82 -0.83 3.76
N LEU A 161 -3.85 -1.46 3.19
CA LEU A 161 -4.69 -2.44 3.90
C LEU A 161 -3.87 -3.64 4.37
N HIS A 162 -2.99 -4.15 3.51
CA HIS A 162 -2.10 -5.24 3.84
C HIS A 162 -1.20 -4.90 5.03
N HIS A 163 -0.56 -3.73 4.99
CA HIS A 163 0.30 -3.24 6.07
C HIS A 163 -0.45 -3.16 7.39
N MET A 164 -1.62 -2.52 7.42
CA MET A 164 -2.42 -2.38 8.64
C MET A 164 -2.86 -3.73 9.20
N ARG A 165 -3.29 -4.66 8.34
CA ARG A 165 -3.68 -6.01 8.75
C ARG A 165 -2.54 -6.78 9.40
N GLU A 166 -1.37 -6.82 8.76
CA GLU A 166 -0.25 -7.60 9.28
C GLU A 166 0.38 -6.96 10.52
N VAL A 167 0.52 -5.63 10.54
CA VAL A 167 0.98 -4.91 11.75
C VAL A 167 -0.01 -5.12 12.90
N GLY A 168 -1.32 -5.05 12.62
CA GLY A 168 -2.37 -5.37 13.59
C GLY A 168 -2.18 -6.77 14.19
N LYS A 169 -2.02 -7.80 13.35
CA LYS A 169 -1.77 -9.18 13.81
C LYS A 169 -0.51 -9.29 14.67
N ILE A 170 0.56 -8.54 14.38
CA ILE A 170 1.79 -8.56 15.16
C ILE A 170 1.54 -8.01 16.56
N ILE A 171 0.86 -6.88 16.70
CA ILE A 171 0.79 -6.15 17.98
C ILE A 171 -0.43 -6.51 18.83
N THR A 172 -1.53 -6.95 18.21
CA THR A 172 -2.76 -7.35 18.90
C THR A 172 -2.86 -8.87 18.90
N VAL A 173 -2.03 -9.50 19.73
CA VAL A 173 -1.91 -10.98 19.85
C VAL A 173 -3.28 -11.65 20.10
N ASP A 174 -4.25 -10.92 20.69
CA ASP A 174 -5.57 -11.45 21.07
C ASP A 174 -6.76 -10.89 20.26
N GLN A 175 -6.57 -9.87 19.41
CA GLN A 175 -7.70 -9.09 18.84
C GLN A 175 -7.94 -9.30 17.34
N GLY A 176 -7.08 -10.07 16.65
CA GLY A 176 -7.34 -10.53 15.29
C GLY A 176 -7.23 -9.46 14.21
N ASP A 177 -7.72 -9.80 13.01
CA ASP A 177 -7.63 -8.97 11.81
C ASP A 177 -8.41 -7.64 11.96
N ILE A 178 -7.75 -6.49 11.79
CA ILE A 178 -8.39 -5.16 11.86
C ILE A 178 -9.43 -4.94 10.75
N LEU A 179 -9.31 -5.66 9.65
CA LEU A 179 -10.26 -5.62 8.54
C LEU A 179 -11.49 -6.49 8.81
N LYS A 180 -11.48 -7.29 9.89
CA LYS A 180 -12.57 -8.21 10.21
C LYS A 180 -13.89 -7.48 10.34
N GLY A 181 -14.90 -7.95 9.60
CA GLY A 181 -16.25 -7.42 9.54
C GLY A 181 -16.39 -6.13 8.73
N PHE A 182 -15.42 -5.81 7.87
CA PHE A 182 -15.61 -4.99 6.68
C PHE A 182 -15.68 -5.97 5.50
N THR A 183 -16.85 -6.57 5.31
CA THR A 183 -17.03 -7.78 4.48
C THR A 183 -16.57 -7.58 3.03
N ASN A 184 -16.80 -6.41 2.45
CA ASN A 184 -16.41 -6.11 1.08
C ASN A 184 -14.90 -5.86 0.99
N VAL A 185 -14.30 -5.19 1.98
CA VAL A 185 -12.84 -5.05 2.11
C VAL A 185 -12.16 -6.41 2.29
N GLU A 186 -12.73 -7.32 3.09
CA GLU A 186 -12.21 -8.68 3.27
C GLU A 186 -12.27 -9.48 1.95
N ARG A 187 -13.39 -9.41 1.22
CA ARG A 187 -13.53 -10.02 -0.12
C ARG A 187 -12.50 -9.46 -1.10
N TYR A 188 -12.33 -8.15 -1.14
CA TYR A 188 -11.39 -7.44 -1.98
C TYR A 188 -9.94 -7.87 -1.72
N MET A 189 -9.52 -7.88 -0.44
CA MET A 189 -8.20 -8.36 -0.04
C MET A 189 -7.97 -9.81 -0.44
N LYS A 190 -8.96 -10.69 -0.23
CA LYS A 190 -8.88 -12.10 -0.63
C LYS A 190 -8.76 -12.27 -2.14
N LYS A 191 -9.45 -11.44 -2.93
CA LYS A 191 -9.30 -11.46 -4.39
C LYS A 191 -7.89 -11.04 -4.80
N ALA A 192 -7.38 -9.95 -4.24
CA ALA A 192 -6.03 -9.48 -4.52
C ALA A 192 -4.96 -10.52 -4.15
N GLU A 193 -5.16 -11.25 -3.05
CA GLU A 193 -4.30 -12.36 -2.64
C GLU A 193 -4.29 -13.54 -3.62
N ASN A 194 -5.29 -13.68 -4.49
CA ASN A 194 -5.28 -14.68 -5.55
C ASN A 194 -4.67 -14.13 -6.86
N GLY A 195 -4.38 -12.83 -6.93
CA GLY A 195 -3.82 -12.16 -8.09
C GLY A 195 -2.29 -12.09 -8.05
N THR A 196 -1.65 -12.19 -9.22
CA THR A 196 -0.18 -12.21 -9.35
C THR A 196 0.46 -10.89 -8.93
N ALA A 197 -0.04 -9.75 -9.42
CA ALA A 197 0.57 -8.44 -9.19
C ALA A 197 0.68 -8.08 -7.70
N PHE A 198 -0.33 -8.38 -6.89
CA PHE A 198 -0.29 -8.12 -5.46
C PHE A 198 0.59 -9.14 -4.71
N GLN A 199 0.46 -10.44 -5.03
CA GLN A 199 1.23 -11.49 -4.35
C GLN A 199 2.74 -11.41 -4.59
N THR A 200 3.18 -11.18 -5.83
CA THR A 200 4.61 -11.18 -6.17
C THR A 200 5.32 -9.92 -5.66
N THR A 201 4.56 -8.86 -5.38
CA THR A 201 5.09 -7.57 -4.92
C THR A 201 4.95 -7.38 -3.42
N LYS A 202 4.15 -8.22 -2.74
CA LYS A 202 4.01 -8.24 -1.30
C LYS A 202 5.37 -8.43 -0.63
N ARG A 203 5.62 -7.64 0.42
CA ARG A 203 6.84 -7.66 1.20
C ARG A 203 6.53 -8.07 2.64
N GLU A 204 7.46 -8.78 3.25
CA GLU A 204 7.41 -9.10 4.67
C GLU A 204 7.43 -7.80 5.49
N ILE A 205 6.58 -7.72 6.53
CA ILE A 205 6.60 -6.60 7.47
C ILE A 205 7.85 -6.71 8.35
N ASP A 206 8.54 -5.59 8.55
CA ASP A 206 9.65 -5.51 9.51
C ASP A 206 9.09 -5.48 10.95
N ASP A 207 8.80 -6.66 11.47
CA ASP A 207 8.20 -6.91 12.78
C ASP A 207 8.99 -6.33 13.95
N ARG A 208 10.32 -6.22 13.83
CA ARG A 208 11.22 -5.57 14.81
C ARG A 208 10.79 -4.16 15.16
N LYS A 209 10.17 -3.43 14.21
CA LYS A 209 9.63 -2.08 14.46
C LYS A 209 8.40 -2.09 15.36
N TRP A 210 7.67 -3.20 15.38
CA TRP A 210 6.33 -3.30 15.97
C TRP A 210 6.32 -4.16 17.24
N ILE A 211 7.31 -5.04 17.42
CA ILE A 211 7.41 -5.94 18.58
C ILE A 211 7.43 -5.19 19.91
N GLY A 212 8.05 -4.01 19.96
CA GLY A 212 8.09 -3.16 21.16
C GLY A 212 6.72 -2.62 21.60
N PHE A 213 5.71 -2.68 20.73
CA PHE A 213 4.34 -2.27 21.06
C PHE A 213 3.51 -3.40 21.69
N LYS A 214 3.91 -4.67 21.55
CA LYS A 214 3.20 -5.84 22.14
C LYS A 214 3.05 -5.75 23.66
N SER A 215 3.99 -5.12 24.37
CA SER A 215 3.94 -4.97 25.83
C SER A 215 3.03 -3.82 26.30
N LYS A 216 2.70 -2.87 25.41
CA LYS A 216 1.83 -1.73 25.69
C LYS A 216 0.35 -1.98 25.36
N THR A 217 0.05 -3.01 24.55
CA THR A 217 -1.29 -3.27 23.98
C THR A 217 -2.30 -3.95 24.90
N LYS A 218 -1.95 -4.32 26.15
CA LYS A 218 -2.94 -4.78 27.15
C LYS A 218 -4.02 -3.71 27.46
N LYS A 219 -3.78 -2.45 27.07
CA LYS A 219 -4.70 -1.30 27.13
C LYS A 219 -5.50 -1.05 25.82
N SER A 220 -5.23 -1.75 24.72
CA SER A 220 -5.88 -1.51 23.41
C SER A 220 -7.25 -2.17 23.22
N SER A 221 -7.70 -3.04 24.13
CA SER A 221 -9.02 -3.70 24.05
C SER A 221 -10.18 -2.73 23.96
N ASP A 222 -10.12 -1.63 24.70
CA ASP A 222 -11.20 -0.65 24.73
C ASP A 222 -11.30 0.12 23.41
N ILE A 223 -10.17 0.32 22.73
CA ILE A 223 -10.12 1.05 21.46
C ILE A 223 -10.47 0.14 20.28
N TYR A 224 -10.09 -1.13 20.33
CA TYR A 224 -10.57 -2.13 19.37
C TYR A 224 -12.08 -2.37 19.50
N ASN A 225 -12.59 -2.37 20.74
CA ASN A 225 -14.03 -2.36 20.99
C ASN A 225 -14.69 -1.08 20.46
N ALA A 226 -14.02 0.09 20.53
CA ALA A 226 -14.51 1.32 19.94
C ALA A 226 -14.55 1.28 18.40
N LEU A 227 -13.61 0.60 17.75
CA LEU A 227 -13.68 0.33 16.30
C LEU A 227 -14.84 -0.62 15.95
N LYS A 228 -15.10 -1.63 16.80
CA LYS A 228 -16.19 -2.59 16.60
C LYS A 228 -17.58 -2.07 16.93
N SER A 229 -17.72 -1.23 17.96
CA SER A 229 -19.01 -0.70 18.42
C SER A 229 -19.55 0.44 17.54
N ARG A 230 -18.75 0.90 16.57
CA ARG A 230 -19.09 1.96 15.61
C ARG A 230 -19.38 1.40 14.21
N LYS A 231 -19.57 0.08 14.10
CA LYS A 231 -20.16 -0.60 12.94
C LYS A 231 -21.68 -0.60 13.07
#